data_AF-A0AAW4BMY1-F1
#
_entry.id   AF-A0AAW4BMY1-F1
#
_cell.length_a   1.000
_cell.length_b   1.000
_cell.length_c   1.000
_cell.angle_alpha   90.00
_cell.angle_beta   90.00
_cell.angle_gamma   90.00
#
_symmetry.space_group_name_H-M   'P 1'
#
loop_
_entity.id
_entity.type
_entity.pdbx_description
1 polymer ?
#
loop_
_entity_poly.entity_id
_entity_poly.type
_entity_poly.pdbx_seq_one_letter_code
_entity_poly.pdbx_strand_id
1 'polypeptide(L)'
;TAFELLGQASGFAVGRANLQYDENNAIKNYETFIVKRRQSLMNAYYTAYRLKDGEAMKSVMVKIRKFNQSQYGKRNPITTEILRQSLKVRARKRSITQNGVQVNPKMNSLVMQYDYF
;
A
#
# COMPACT_ATOMS: atom_id res chain seq x y z
N THR A 1 42.49 -28.77 -16.63
CA THR A 1 42.85 -29.10 -15.21
C THR A 1 41.60 -29.03 -14.33
N ALA A 2 41.58 -29.64 -13.14
CA ALA A 2 40.44 -29.53 -12.20
C ALA A 2 40.07 -28.07 -11.84
N PHE A 3 41.02 -27.14 -12.02
CA PHE A 3 40.83 -25.70 -11.90
C PHE A 3 39.92 -25.08 -12.98
N GLU A 4 39.93 -25.58 -14.22
CA GLU A 4 39.06 -25.07 -15.29
C GLU A 4 37.59 -25.50 -15.10
N LEU A 5 37.36 -26.69 -14.53
CA LEU A 5 36.02 -27.18 -14.17
C LEU A 5 35.41 -26.40 -13.00
N LEU A 6 36.23 -26.00 -12.00
CA LEU A 6 35.79 -25.13 -10.91
C LEU A 6 35.47 -23.70 -11.38
N GLY A 7 36.22 -23.18 -12.35
CA GLY A 7 35.95 -21.88 -12.98
C GLY A 7 34.67 -21.85 -13.80
N GLN A 8 34.32 -22.95 -14.49
CA GLN A 8 33.02 -23.07 -15.17
C GLN A 8 31.88 -23.23 -14.16
N ALA A 9 32.04 -24.08 -13.14
CA ALA A 9 31.02 -24.31 -12.11
C ALA A 9 30.69 -23.04 -11.31
N SER A 10 31.69 -22.19 -11.02
CA SER A 10 31.48 -20.90 -10.36
C SER A 10 30.78 -19.88 -11.27
N GLY A 11 31.10 -19.83 -12.56
CA GLY A 11 30.37 -19.03 -13.55
C GLY A 11 28.91 -19.44 -13.70
N PHE A 12 28.61 -20.75 -13.70
CA PHE A 12 27.24 -21.27 -13.70
C PHE A 12 26.50 -21.02 -12.38
N ALA A 13 27.19 -21.03 -11.23
CA ALA A 13 26.58 -20.70 -9.94
C ALA A 13 26.22 -19.21 -9.83
N VAL A 14 27.09 -18.30 -10.29
CA VAL A 14 26.81 -16.85 -10.35
C VAL A 14 25.67 -16.57 -11.32
N GLY A 15 25.66 -17.20 -12.51
CA GLY A 15 24.55 -17.09 -13.47
C GLY A 15 23.20 -17.52 -12.88
N ARG A 16 23.15 -18.65 -12.16
CA ARG A 16 21.94 -19.11 -11.48
C ARG A 16 21.50 -18.19 -10.33
N ALA A 17 22.45 -17.64 -9.57
CA ALA A 17 22.13 -16.69 -8.51
C ALA A 17 21.54 -15.38 -9.07
N ASN A 18 22.09 -14.87 -10.18
CA ASN A 18 21.56 -13.68 -10.86
C ASN A 18 20.15 -13.94 -11.43
N LEU A 19 19.93 -15.08 -12.09
CA LEU A 19 18.60 -15.49 -12.57
C LEU A 19 17.59 -15.57 -11.42
N GLN A 20 17.97 -16.22 -10.32
CA GLN A 20 17.11 -16.32 -9.13
C GLN A 20 16.80 -14.95 -8.53
N TYR A 21 17.77 -14.03 -8.51
CA TYR A 21 17.58 -12.67 -8.03
C TYR A 21 16.62 -11.88 -8.91
N ASP A 22 16.76 -11.98 -10.24
CA ASP A 22 15.88 -11.33 -11.21
C ASP A 22 14.45 -11.86 -11.09
N GLU A 23 14.27 -13.17 -10.96
CA GLU A 23 12.97 -13.81 -10.71
C GLU A 23 12.33 -13.32 -9.39
N ASN A 24 13.13 -13.28 -8.31
CA ASN A 24 12.66 -12.81 -7.00
C ASN A 24 12.22 -11.34 -7.07
N ASN A 25 12.99 -10.50 -7.77
CA ASN A 25 12.66 -9.10 -7.97
C ASN A 25 11.38 -8.93 -8.81
N ALA A 26 11.20 -9.73 -9.86
CA ALA A 26 9.98 -9.70 -10.68
C ALA A 26 8.74 -10.04 -9.84
N ILE A 27 8.83 -11.09 -9.00
CA ILE A 27 7.76 -11.47 -8.07
C ILE A 27 7.47 -10.32 -7.09
N LYS A 28 8.51 -9.74 -6.48
CA LYS A 28 8.34 -8.66 -5.50
C LYS A 28 7.78 -7.37 -6.11
N ASN A 29 8.19 -7.06 -7.33
CA ASN A 29 7.67 -5.92 -8.08
C ASN A 29 6.19 -6.09 -8.39
N TYR A 30 5.77 -7.29 -8.81
CA TYR A 30 4.36 -7.60 -9.04
C TYR A 30 3.53 -7.50 -7.75
N GLU A 31 4.02 -8.02 -6.64
CA GLU A 31 3.38 -7.88 -5.32
C GLU A 31 3.22 -6.40 -4.95
N THR A 32 4.30 -5.62 -5.07
CA THR A 32 4.28 -4.18 -4.78
C THR A 32 3.29 -3.44 -5.66
N PHE A 33 3.24 -3.78 -6.96
CA PHE A 33 2.32 -3.19 -7.92
C PHE A 33 0.86 -3.43 -7.52
N ILE A 34 0.48 -4.67 -7.17
CA ILE A 34 -0.91 -5.00 -6.88
C ILE A 34 -1.39 -4.38 -5.55
N VAL A 35 -0.48 -4.31 -4.56
CA VAL A 35 -0.73 -3.63 -3.29
C VAL A 35 -0.92 -2.12 -3.51
N LYS A 36 -0.02 -1.48 -4.27
CA LYS A 36 -0.15 -0.06 -4.64
C LYS A 36 -1.44 0.21 -5.42
N ARG A 37 -1.83 -0.69 -6.32
CA ARG A 37 -3.09 -0.59 -7.06
C ARG A 37 -4.29 -0.59 -6.11
N ARG A 38 -4.33 -1.51 -5.14
CA ARG A 38 -5.38 -1.57 -4.11
C ARG A 38 -5.47 -0.25 -3.33
N GLN A 39 -4.32 0.26 -2.86
CA GLN A 39 -4.23 1.52 -2.14
C GLN A 39 -4.73 2.71 -2.99
N SER A 40 -4.34 2.77 -4.27
CA SER A 40 -4.76 3.83 -5.19
C SER A 40 -6.27 3.91 -5.36
N LEU A 41 -6.97 2.78 -5.40
CA LEU A 41 -8.43 2.73 -5.52
C LEU A 41 -9.11 3.25 -4.25
N MET A 42 -8.62 2.86 -3.07
CA MET A 42 -9.12 3.37 -1.80
C MET A 42 -8.87 4.88 -1.64
N ASN A 43 -7.71 5.36 -2.10
CA ASN A 43 -7.38 6.79 -2.12
C ASN A 43 -8.31 7.56 -3.07
N ALA A 44 -8.52 7.07 -4.29
CA ALA A 44 -9.41 7.70 -5.27
C ALA A 44 -10.84 7.79 -4.74
N TYR A 45 -11.34 6.73 -4.11
CA TYR A 45 -12.66 6.73 -3.48
C TYR A 45 -12.75 7.76 -2.34
N TYR A 46 -11.74 7.82 -1.47
CA TYR A 46 -11.67 8.83 -0.41
C TYR A 46 -11.67 10.26 -0.96
N THR A 47 -10.89 10.52 -2.03
CA THR A 47 -10.85 11.83 -2.67
C THR A 47 -12.22 12.22 -3.21
N ALA A 48 -12.89 11.32 -3.95
CA ALA A 48 -14.23 11.57 -4.48
C ALA A 48 -15.24 11.82 -3.36
N TYR A 49 -15.21 11.01 -2.29
CA TYR A 49 -16.05 11.21 -1.10
C TYR A 49 -15.84 12.59 -0.47
N ARG A 50 -14.57 13.01 -0.29
CA ARG A 50 -14.23 14.30 0.30
C ARG A 50 -14.74 15.48 -0.55
N LEU A 51 -14.71 15.35 -1.87
CA LEU A 51 -15.20 16.35 -2.81
C LEU A 51 -16.72 16.30 -3.00
N LYS A 52 -17.42 15.37 -2.33
CA LYS A 52 -18.86 15.10 -2.51
C LYS A 52 -19.23 14.77 -3.97
N ASP A 53 -18.28 14.20 -4.72
CA ASP A 53 -18.46 13.84 -6.12
C ASP A 53 -19.00 12.40 -6.23
N GLY A 54 -20.33 12.29 -6.30
CA GLY A 54 -21.03 11.01 -6.39
C GLY A 54 -20.73 10.22 -7.67
N GLU A 55 -20.51 10.91 -8.80
CA GLU A 55 -20.20 10.26 -10.07
C GLU A 55 -18.77 9.69 -10.08
N ALA A 56 -17.80 10.42 -9.54
CA ALA A 56 -16.46 9.89 -9.33
C ALA A 56 -16.46 8.70 -8.36
N MET A 57 -17.27 8.74 -7.29
CA MET A 57 -17.43 7.59 -6.39
C MET A 57 -17.96 6.36 -7.12
N LYS A 58 -19.00 6.51 -7.95
CA LYS A 58 -19.55 5.41 -8.79
C LYS A 58 -18.50 4.87 -9.76
N SER A 59 -17.79 5.75 -10.45
CA SER A 59 -16.72 5.39 -11.38
C SER A 59 -15.60 4.60 -10.71
N VAL A 60 -15.14 5.05 -9.53
CA VAL A 60 -14.14 4.31 -8.75
C VAL A 60 -14.70 2.98 -8.26
N MET A 61 -15.98 2.90 -7.89
CA MET A 61 -16.60 1.64 -7.47
C MET A 61 -16.60 0.59 -8.58
N VAL A 62 -16.83 0.98 -9.84
CA VAL A 62 -16.71 0.07 -10.99
C VAL A 62 -15.28 -0.49 -11.09
N LYS A 63 -14.26 0.36 -10.92
CA LYS A 63 -12.85 -0.06 -10.92
C LYS A 63 -12.53 -0.99 -9.74
N ILE A 64 -13.12 -0.75 -8.57
CA ILE A 64 -13.01 -1.62 -7.39
C ILE A 64 -13.63 -2.99 -7.66
N ARG A 65 -14.82 -3.06 -8.25
CA ARG A 65 -15.45 -4.34 -8.61
C ARG A 65 -14.56 -5.13 -9.56
N LYS A 66 -14.00 -4.48 -10.59
CA LYS A 66 -13.04 -5.10 -11.52
C LYS A 66 -11.78 -5.59 -10.80
N PHE A 67 -11.24 -4.81 -9.85
CA PHE A 67 -10.12 -5.24 -9.03
C PHE A 67 -10.45 -6.47 -8.19
N ASN A 68 -11.63 -6.50 -7.53
CA ASN A 68 -12.08 -7.62 -6.71
C ASN A 68 -12.27 -8.91 -7.51
N GLN A 69 -12.47 -8.83 -8.84
CA GLN A 69 -12.55 -10.00 -9.73
C GLN A 69 -11.18 -10.63 -10.04
N SER A 70 -10.07 -9.91 -9.81
CA SER A 70 -8.72 -10.47 -9.98
C SER A 70 -8.39 -11.54 -8.93
N GLN A 71 -7.39 -12.39 -9.19
CA GLN A 71 -6.97 -13.42 -8.22
C GLN A 71 -6.58 -12.85 -6.85
N TYR A 72 -5.84 -11.74 -6.85
CA TYR A 72 -5.48 -11.04 -5.62
C TYR A 72 -6.70 -10.38 -4.96
N GLY A 73 -7.57 -9.74 -5.75
CA GLY A 73 -8.78 -9.09 -5.25
C GLY A 73 -9.79 -10.06 -4.65
N LYS A 74 -9.89 -11.29 -5.16
CA LYS A 74 -10.72 -12.35 -4.55
C LYS A 74 -10.25 -12.73 -3.15
N ARG A 75 -8.92 -12.77 -2.94
CA ARG A 75 -8.30 -13.07 -1.62
C ARG A 75 -8.29 -11.85 -0.70
N ASN A 76 -8.16 -10.64 -1.26
CA ASN A 76 -8.03 -9.39 -0.52
C ASN A 76 -8.99 -8.30 -1.03
N PRO A 77 -10.31 -8.55 -0.95
CA PRO A 77 -11.29 -7.65 -1.55
C PRO A 77 -11.29 -6.27 -0.90
N ILE A 78 -11.66 -5.26 -1.69
CA ILE A 78 -12.06 -3.96 -1.18
C ILE A 78 -13.58 -3.99 -1.05
N THR A 79 -14.09 -4.23 0.15
CA THR A 79 -15.52 -4.23 0.47
C THR A 79 -16.01 -2.83 0.85
N THR A 80 -17.32 -2.63 0.87
CA THR A 80 -17.94 -1.40 1.38
C THR A 80 -17.57 -1.12 2.84
N GLU A 81 -17.47 -2.16 3.67
CA GLU A 81 -17.04 -2.04 5.06
C GLU A 81 -15.58 -1.57 5.16
N ILE A 82 -14.67 -2.13 4.35
CA ILE A 82 -13.28 -1.70 4.29
C ILE A 82 -13.17 -0.23 3.86
N LEU A 83 -13.99 0.21 2.90
CA LEU A 83 -14.05 1.61 2.49
C LEU A 83 -14.55 2.49 3.63
N ARG A 84 -15.66 2.13 4.28
CA ARG A 84 -16.23 2.86 5.43
C ARG A 84 -15.21 2.99 6.56
N GLN A 85 -14.54 1.90 6.90
CA GLN A 85 -13.49 1.89 7.92
C GLN A 85 -12.31 2.79 7.51
N SER A 86 -11.91 2.77 6.24
CA SER A 86 -10.87 3.68 5.73
C SER A 86 -11.27 5.14 5.88
N LEU A 87 -12.52 5.50 5.55
CA LEU A 87 -13.05 6.85 5.73
C LEU A 87 -13.01 7.26 7.21
N LYS A 88 -13.47 6.38 8.12
CA LYS A 88 -13.48 6.62 9.57
C LYS A 88 -12.07 6.85 10.12
N VAL A 89 -11.11 5.99 9.75
CA VAL A 89 -9.71 6.11 10.18
C VAL A 89 -9.09 7.41 9.66
N ARG A 90 -9.36 7.79 8.40
CA ARG A 90 -8.86 9.05 7.83
C ARG A 90 -9.48 10.27 8.49
N ALA A 91 -10.78 10.23 8.78
CA ALA A 91 -11.46 11.30 9.52
C ALA A 91 -10.87 11.47 10.93
N ARG A 92 -10.66 10.36 11.67
CA ARG A 92 -10.00 10.37 12.97
C ARG A 92 -8.57 10.91 12.87
N LYS A 93 -7.78 10.46 11.90
CA LYS A 93 -6.41 10.99 11.70
C LYS A 93 -6.43 12.49 11.45
N ARG A 94 -7.36 12.98 10.63
CA ARG A 94 -7.54 14.41 10.38
C ARG A 94 -7.93 15.18 11.65
N SER A 95 -8.78 14.62 12.52
CA SER A 95 -9.21 15.32 13.75
C SER A 95 -8.11 15.41 14.82
N ILE A 96 -7.20 14.44 14.88
CA ILE A 96 -6.06 14.45 15.82
C ILE A 96 -4.81 15.15 15.26
N THR A 97 -4.84 15.56 13.99
CA THR A 97 -3.75 16.32 13.38
C THR A 97 -4.06 17.80 13.51
N GLN A 98 -3.40 18.49 14.44
CA GLN A 98 -3.48 19.95 14.56
C GLN A 98 -2.29 20.57 13.83
N ASN A 99 -2.54 21.51 12.92
CA ASN A 99 -1.51 22.22 12.15
C ASN A 99 -0.46 21.32 11.45
N GLY A 100 -0.86 20.09 11.07
CA GLY A 100 0.03 19.14 10.40
C GLY A 100 0.87 18.26 11.33
N VAL A 101 0.81 18.47 12.65
CA VAL A 101 1.52 17.64 13.63
C VAL A 101 0.57 16.61 14.23
N GLN A 102 0.96 15.34 14.14
CA GLN A 102 0.25 14.26 14.81
C GLN A 102 0.74 14.18 16.25
N VAL A 103 -0.07 14.65 17.20
CA VAL A 103 0.27 14.59 18.62
C VAL A 103 -0.08 13.20 19.17
N ASN A 104 0.79 12.63 20.01
CA ASN A 104 0.48 11.42 20.76
C ASN A 104 -0.75 11.71 21.64
N PRO A 105 -1.84 10.92 21.58
CA PRO A 105 -3.04 11.18 22.38
C PRO A 105 -2.76 11.33 23.89
N LYS A 106 -1.73 10.64 24.42
CA LYS A 106 -1.31 10.75 25.82
C LYS A 106 -0.60 12.06 26.17
N MET A 107 -0.10 12.78 25.17
CA MET A 107 0.64 14.03 25.32
C MET A 107 -0.16 15.23 24.80
N ASN A 108 -1.40 15.03 24.36
CA ASN A 108 -2.21 16.04 23.69
C ASN A 108 -2.53 17.23 24.62
N SER A 109 -2.75 16.99 25.92
CA SER A 109 -2.94 18.05 26.91
C SER A 109 -1.67 18.88 27.14
N LEU A 110 -0.50 18.23 27.19
CA LEU A 110 0.80 18.88 27.43
C LEU A 110 1.23 19.75 26.23
N VAL A 111 1.06 19.23 25.01
CA VAL A 111 1.41 19.96 23.77
C VAL A 111 0.49 21.15 23.52
N MET A 112 -0.82 21.04 23.82
CA MET A 112 -1.78 22.13 23.59
C MET A 112 -1.53 23.35 24.48
N GLN A 113 -0.96 23.17 25.66
CA GLN A 113 -0.71 24.24 26.62
C GLN A 113 0.74 24.75 26.59
N TYR A 114 1.63 24.13 25.79
CA TYR A 114 3.08 24.32 25.92
C TYR A 114 3.58 24.17 27.36
N ASP A 115 2.87 23.36 28.15
CA ASP A 115 3.06 23.19 29.60
C ASP A 115 4.14 22.13 29.85
N TYR A 116 5.33 22.46 29.37
CA TYR A 116 6.56 21.69 29.58
C TYR A 116 7.46 22.34 30.64
N PHE A 117 7.05 23.49 31.20
CA PHE A 117 7.69 24.25 32.27
C PHE A 117 6.67 24.89 33.19
#